data_AF-X0YU63-F1
#
_entry.id   AF-X0YU63-F1
#
_cell.length_a   1.000
_cell.length_b   1.000
_cell.length_c   1.000
_cell.angle_alpha   90.00
_cell.angle_beta   90.00
_cell.angle_gamma   90.00
#
_symmetry.space_group_name_H-M   'P 1'
#
loop_
_entity.id
_entity.type
_entity.pdbx_description
1 polymer ?
#
loop_
_entity_poly.entity_id
_entity_poly.type
_entity_poly.pdbx_seq_one_letter_code
_entity_poly.pdbx_strand_id
1 'polypeptide(L)'
;MRESAQKGEGKIFGNPNEAIRAYEGGFIDLHAKIKYKVHDSLKDTTIGRIIFNEIFPDDMDFINLTITKKSLEKIISFVYRKYGKERT
;
A
#
# COMPACT_ATOMS: atom_id res chain seq x y z
N MET A 1 -12.92 -21.73 -11.50
CA MET A 1 -11.46 -21.54 -11.65
C MET A 1 -11.22 -20.34 -12.55
N ARG A 2 -10.64 -19.26 -12.02
CA ARG A 2 -9.92 -18.26 -12.84
C ARG A 2 -8.64 -17.93 -12.07
N GLU A 3 -7.61 -18.73 -12.31
CA GLU A 3 -6.23 -18.34 -12.07
C GLU A 3 -5.85 -17.31 -13.14
N SER A 4 -6.44 -16.12 -13.06
CA SER A 4 -5.96 -15.00 -13.84
C SER A 4 -4.88 -14.36 -13.00
N ALA A 5 -3.63 -14.83 -13.18
CA ALA A 5 -2.45 -14.12 -12.73
C ALA A 5 -2.64 -12.65 -13.12
N GLN A 6 -2.70 -11.79 -12.11
CA GLN A 6 -3.03 -10.39 -12.35
C GLN A 6 -1.89 -9.74 -13.13
N LYS A 7 -2.23 -8.76 -13.95
CA LYS A 7 -1.22 -8.10 -14.78
C LYS A 7 -0.16 -7.51 -13.85
N GLY A 8 1.10 -7.84 -14.08
CA GLY A 8 2.23 -7.35 -13.27
C GLY A 8 2.47 -8.05 -11.93
N GLU A 9 1.87 -9.22 -11.69
CA GLU A 9 2.18 -10.06 -10.53
C GLU A 9 3.67 -10.47 -10.49
N GLY A 10 4.26 -10.51 -9.30
CA GLY A 10 5.67 -10.88 -9.07
C GLY A 10 6.70 -9.77 -9.29
N LYS A 11 6.27 -8.57 -9.74
CA LYS A 11 7.18 -7.42 -9.87
C LYS A 11 7.70 -6.93 -8.53
N ILE A 12 8.89 -6.33 -8.55
CA ILE A 12 9.57 -5.77 -7.38
C ILE A 12 9.66 -4.25 -7.55
N PHE A 13 9.28 -3.50 -6.52
CA PHE A 13 9.36 -2.05 -6.49
C PHE A 13 10.22 -1.58 -5.32
N GLY A 14 11.12 -0.64 -5.60
CA GLY A 14 11.92 0.04 -4.59
C GLY A 14 11.38 1.41 -4.18
N ASN A 15 10.52 2.01 -5.01
CA ASN A 15 9.97 3.34 -4.81
C ASN A 15 8.44 3.33 -5.04
N PRO A 16 7.64 4.01 -4.20
CA PRO A 16 6.19 4.04 -4.36
C PRO A 16 5.77 4.73 -5.67
N ASN A 17 6.46 5.79 -6.10
CA ASN A 17 6.17 6.49 -7.36
C ASN A 17 6.30 5.58 -8.59
N GLU A 18 7.25 4.64 -8.58
CA GLU A 18 7.42 3.69 -9.67
C GLU A 18 6.24 2.72 -9.75
N ALA A 19 5.79 2.22 -8.59
CA ALA A 19 4.63 1.33 -8.50
C ALA A 19 3.34 2.04 -8.96
N ILE A 20 3.17 3.31 -8.59
CA ILE A 20 2.00 4.12 -8.97
C ILE A 20 2.00 4.40 -10.47
N ARG A 21 3.12 4.83 -11.05
CA ARG A 21 3.21 5.04 -12.50
C ARG A 21 2.95 3.77 -13.30
N ALA A 22 3.41 2.63 -12.81
CA ALA A 22 3.16 1.35 -13.46
C ALA A 22 1.68 0.96 -13.44
N TYR A 23 0.96 1.32 -12.38
CA TYR A 23 -0.50 1.19 -12.29
C TYR A 23 -1.23 2.16 -13.23
N GLU A 24 -0.87 3.44 -13.22
CA GLU A 24 -1.46 4.47 -14.09
C GLU A 24 -1.24 4.17 -15.58
N GLY A 25 -0.05 3.64 -15.93
CA GLY A 25 0.26 3.17 -17.28
C GLY A 25 -0.44 1.87 -17.68
N GLY A 26 -1.27 1.28 -16.80
CA GLY A 26 -1.99 0.03 -17.07
C GLY A 26 -1.09 -1.19 -17.20
N PHE A 27 0.14 -1.15 -16.68
CA PHE A 27 1.08 -2.28 -16.71
C PHE A 27 0.83 -3.26 -15.56
N ILE A 28 0.10 -2.84 -14.52
CA ILE A 28 -0.13 -3.62 -13.30
C ILE A 28 -1.54 -3.39 -12.77
N ASP A 29 -2.18 -4.45 -12.28
CA ASP A 29 -3.50 -4.36 -11.64
C ASP A 29 -3.40 -3.97 -10.15
N LEU A 30 -4.46 -3.32 -9.64
CA LEU A 30 -4.52 -2.83 -8.25
C LEU A 30 -4.30 -3.93 -7.20
N HIS A 31 -4.79 -5.14 -7.46
CA HIS A 31 -4.67 -6.29 -6.55
C HIS A 31 -3.52 -7.23 -6.93
N ALA A 32 -2.68 -6.89 -7.91
CA ALA A 32 -1.54 -7.71 -8.29
C ALA A 32 -0.58 -7.86 -7.09
N LYS A 33 -0.17 -9.10 -6.82
CA LYS A 33 0.80 -9.39 -5.76
C LYS A 33 2.19 -8.98 -6.22
N ILE A 34 2.81 -8.08 -5.49
CA ILE A 34 4.14 -7.53 -5.78
C ILE A 34 5.02 -7.60 -4.55
N LYS A 35 6.33 -7.46 -4.74
CA LYS A 35 7.29 -7.25 -3.66
C LYS A 35 7.61 -5.76 -3.58
N TYR A 36 7.49 -5.18 -2.40
CA TYR A 36 7.83 -3.79 -2.16
C TYR A 36 8.88 -3.69 -1.05
N LYS A 37 9.90 -2.85 -1.27
CA LYS A 37 10.91 -2.58 -0.24
C LYS A 37 10.34 -1.58 0.76
N VAL A 38 10.04 -2.08 1.96
CA VAL A 38 9.63 -1.28 3.11
C VAL A 38 10.81 -1.21 4.08
N HIS A 39 11.37 -0.01 4.24
CA HIS A 39 12.62 0.19 4.97
C HIS A 39 13.73 -0.74 4.41
N ASP A 40 14.28 -1.64 5.22
CA ASP A 40 15.31 -2.60 4.80
C ASP A 40 14.76 -4.01 4.50
N SER A 41 13.45 -4.18 4.40
CA SER A 41 12.81 -5.48 4.16
C SER A 41 11.95 -5.50 2.90
N LEU A 42 12.11 -6.54 2.08
CA LEU A 42 11.16 -6.83 1.01
C LEU A 42 9.92 -7.50 1.59
N LYS A 43 8.75 -6.94 1.34
CA LYS A 43 7.45 -7.49 1.78
C LYS A 43 6.56 -7.79 0.58
N ASP A 44 5.85 -8.91 0.66
CA ASP A 44 4.77 -9.21 -0.29
C ASP A 44 3.55 -8.33 0.01
N THR A 45 3.08 -7.58 -0.98
CA THR A 45 1.97 -6.63 -0.86
C THR A 45 1.25 -6.44 -2.20
N THR A 46 0.40 -5.41 -2.32
CA THR A 46 -0.29 -5.04 -3.56
C THR A 46 -0.14 -3.56 -3.86
N ILE A 47 -0.37 -3.15 -5.11
CA ILE A 47 -0.30 -1.75 -5.55
C ILE A 47 -1.26 -0.89 -4.73
N GLY A 48 -2.49 -1.38 -4.54
CA GLY A 48 -3.48 -0.63 -3.75
C GLY A 48 -3.04 -0.36 -2.31
N ARG A 49 -2.21 -1.22 -1.72
CA ARG A 49 -1.65 -1.00 -0.38
C ARG A 49 -0.54 0.03 -0.40
N ILE A 50 0.28 0.08 -1.46
CA ILE A 50 1.28 1.15 -1.62
C ILE A 50 0.59 2.50 -1.74
N ILE A 51 -0.38 2.64 -2.65
CA ILE A 51 -1.16 3.86 -2.83
C ILE A 51 -1.82 4.30 -1.51
N PHE A 52 -2.39 3.34 -0.77
CA PHE A 52 -2.99 3.62 0.53
C PHE A 52 -1.97 4.10 1.57
N ASN A 53 -0.72 3.67 1.50
CA ASN A 53 0.30 4.09 2.47
C ASN A 53 0.87 5.49 2.17
N GLU A 54 0.87 5.94 0.91
CA GLU A 54 1.36 7.28 0.52
C GLU A 54 0.57 8.45 1.11
N ILE A 55 -0.66 8.22 1.57
CA ILE A 55 -1.47 9.28 2.20
C ILE A 55 -1.03 9.56 3.64
N PHE A 56 -0.24 8.65 4.23
CA PHE A 56 0.20 8.77 5.62
C PHE A 56 1.59 9.42 5.69
N PRO A 57 1.92 10.05 6.83
CA PRO A 57 3.26 10.57 7.07
C PRO A 57 4.35 9.48 7.02
N ASP A 58 5.57 9.84 6.61
CA ASP A 58 6.72 8.94 6.49
C ASP A 58 7.11 8.22 7.79
N ASP A 59 6.75 8.77 8.95
CA ASP A 59 7.01 8.17 10.26
C ASP A 59 5.93 7.16 10.69
N MET A 60 4.98 6.83 9.80
CA MET A 60 4.00 5.77 10.01
C MET A 60 4.51 4.43 9.46
N ASP A 61 4.29 3.36 10.24
CA ASP A 61 4.54 2.00 9.78
C ASP A 61 3.68 1.63 8.57
N PHE A 62 4.26 0.89 7.64
CA PHE A 62 3.56 0.41 6.45
C PHE A 62 2.41 -0.56 6.81
N ILE A 63 1.19 -0.18 6.45
CA ILE A 63 -0.04 -0.93 6.72
C ILE A 63 -0.22 -2.03 5.67
N ASN A 64 0.17 -3.26 6.01
CA ASN A 64 0.03 -4.45 5.15
C ASN A 64 -1.09 -5.42 5.62
N LEU A 65 -2.29 -4.91 5.89
CA LEU A 65 -3.44 -5.70 6.35
C LEU A 65 -4.71 -5.41 5.55
N THR A 66 -5.59 -6.40 5.37
CA THR A 66 -6.85 -6.18 4.64
C THR A 66 -7.71 -5.13 5.34
N ILE A 67 -8.05 -4.07 4.61
CA ILE A 67 -8.80 -2.93 5.15
C ILE A 67 -10.29 -3.28 5.20
N THR A 68 -10.79 -3.52 6.41
CA THR A 68 -12.21 -3.60 6.75
C THR A 68 -12.67 -2.29 7.38
N LYS A 69 -14.00 -2.09 7.51
CA LYS A 69 -14.56 -0.94 8.25
C LYS A 69 -13.94 -0.81 9.65
N LYS A 70 -13.84 -1.91 10.39
CA LYS A 70 -13.31 -1.93 11.76
C LYS A 70 -11.81 -1.63 11.82
N SER A 71 -11.01 -2.10 10.86
CA SER A 71 -9.58 -1.76 10.83
C SER A 71 -9.38 -0.30 10.43
N LEU A 72 -10.20 0.22 9.51
CA LEU A 72 -10.15 1.62 9.10
C LEU A 72 -10.45 2.57 10.29
N GLU A 73 -11.51 2.30 11.05
CA GLU A 73 -11.84 3.06 12.26
C GLU A 73 -10.69 3.08 13.27
N LYS A 74 -10.00 1.94 13.44
CA LYS A 74 -8.82 1.84 14.31
C LYS A 74 -7.64 2.65 13.79
N ILE A 75 -7.37 2.61 12.48
CA ILE A 75 -6.30 3.38 11.83
C ILE A 75 -6.56 4.88 12.00
N ILE A 76 -7.77 5.34 11.70
CA ILE A 76 -8.17 6.75 11.88
C ILE A 76 -7.98 7.17 13.35
N SER A 77 -8.47 6.36 14.28
CA SER A 77 -8.31 6.64 15.72
C SER A 77 -6.85 6.68 16.16
N PHE A 78 -5.99 5.84 15.58
CA PHE A 78 -4.55 5.84 15.84
C PHE A 78 -3.88 7.10 15.28
N VAL A 79 -4.15 7.45 14.02
CA VAL A 79 -3.62 8.66 13.37
C VAL A 79 -4.00 9.90 14.19
N TYR A 80 -5.28 10.02 14.56
CA TYR A 80 -5.78 11.15 15.34
C TYR A 80 -5.09 11.26 16.70
N ARG A 81 -4.86 10.13 17.39
CA ARG A 81 -4.14 10.13 18.68
C ARG A 81 -2.65 10.44 18.55
N LYS A 82 -2.00 9.96 17.49
CA LYS A 82 -0.55 10.11 17.29
C LYS A 82 -0.18 11.52 16.83
N TYR A 83 -0.96 12.11 15.92
CA TYR A 83 -0.64 13.40 15.28
C TYR A 83 -1.53 14.57 15.74
N GLY A 84 -2.58 14.31 16.52
CA GLY A 84 -3.48 15.35 16.99
C GLY A 84 -4.23 16.07 15.87
N LYS A 85 -4.74 17.26 16.16
CA LYS A 85 -5.55 18.09 15.24
C LYS A 85 -4.72 18.94 14.27
N GLU A 86 -3.38 18.90 14.33
CA GLU A 86 -2.52 19.85 13.62
C GLU A 86 -2.03 19.42 12.22
N ARG A 87 -2.52 18.29 11.67
CA ARG A 87 -2.22 17.87 10.29
C ARG A 87 -3.36 17.15 9.57
N THR A 88 -4.61 17.51 9.86
CA THR A 88 -5.81 17.08 9.10
C THR A 88 -6.73 18.26 8.89
#